data_AF-A0A1B7V9W4-F1
#
_entry.id   AF-A0A1B7V9W4-F1
#
_cell.length_a   1.000
_cell.length_b   1.000
_cell.length_c   1.000
_cell.angle_alpha   90.00
_cell.angle_beta   90.00
_cell.angle_gamma   90.00
#
_symmetry.space_group_name_H-M   'P 1'
#
loop_
_entity.id
_entity.type
_entity.pdbx_description
1 polymer ?
#
loop_
_entity_poly.entity_id
_entity_poly.type
_entity_poly.pdbx_seq_one_letter_code
_entity_poly.pdbx_strand_id
1 'polypeptide(L)'
;MSTILCPFCFNKSKRADLQFRCGNVKCSGMTPDLQYAAYQGSSPKDKKGQVFTPSSGLINKLLGKTLRKANCPTCQRETFKRVCPTCHYELGYDAGETNEKMIAVIGGRSSGKSIYITTLIHRLENEVGRNFQAGVMFIGDSTRERYTKTMKEPLFDKKDILKPTIRAASNVETKTPMVIRVTFNVKNKLNAVNLVLFDTAGEDTTQAKEKISATASMLYLYHPKNAPFYGKIATNFKYILNKGLMLWQFSISLKWL
;
A
#
# COMPACT_ATOMS: atom_id res chain seq x y z
N MET A 1 22.45 7.49 1.28
CA MET A 1 21.46 7.42 0.18
C MET A 1 20.12 6.98 0.76
N SER A 2 19.00 7.61 0.39
CA SER A 2 17.69 7.23 0.93
C SER A 2 17.24 5.87 0.38
N THR A 3 16.85 4.98 1.28
CA THR A 3 16.22 3.69 0.97
C THR A 3 14.71 3.83 1.00
N ILE A 4 14.03 3.09 0.14
CA ILE A 4 12.57 3.02 0.07
C ILE A 4 12.14 1.62 0.45
N LEU A 5 11.12 1.51 1.28
CA LEU A 5 10.43 0.26 1.58
C LEU A 5 9.25 0.12 0.63
N CYS A 6 9.25 -0.92 -0.21
CA CYS A 6 8.12 -1.17 -1.10
C CYS A 6 6.88 -1.62 -0.29
N PRO A 7 5.72 -0.95 -0.41
CA PRO A 7 4.51 -1.33 0.35
C PRO A 7 3.83 -2.61 -0.14
N PHE A 8 4.26 -3.14 -1.29
CA PHE A 8 3.70 -4.36 -1.87
C PHE A 8 4.52 -5.61 -1.50
N CYS A 9 5.85 -5.55 -1.62
CA CYS A 9 6.74 -6.70 -1.38
C CYS A 9 7.63 -6.58 -0.12
N PHE A 10 7.60 -5.42 0.56
CA PHE A 10 8.41 -5.11 1.75
C PHE A 10 9.93 -5.22 1.53
N ASN A 11 10.38 -5.27 0.28
CA ASN A 11 11.80 -5.19 -0.02
C ASN A 11 12.29 -3.74 0.09
N LYS A 12 13.51 -3.58 0.60
CA LYS A 12 14.20 -2.28 0.62
C LYS A 12 14.96 -2.12 -0.70
N SER A 13 14.85 -0.95 -1.31
CA SER A 13 15.62 -0.60 -2.51
C SER A 13 16.20 0.80 -2.35
N LYS A 14 17.39 1.05 -2.90
CA LYS A 14 17.89 2.43 -2.95
C LYS A 14 17.02 3.20 -3.93
N ARG A 15 16.75 4.45 -3.60
CA ARG A 15 15.93 5.30 -4.46
C ARG A 15 16.52 5.48 -5.87
N ALA A 16 17.85 5.44 -6.00
CA ALA A 16 18.56 5.49 -7.29
C ALA A 16 18.42 4.19 -8.12
N ASP A 17 18.04 3.07 -7.50
CA ASP A 17 17.89 1.77 -8.17
C ASP A 17 16.44 1.53 -8.65
N LEU A 18 15.55 2.52 -8.46
CA LEU A 18 14.18 2.41 -8.97
C LEU A 18 14.16 2.39 -10.50
N GLN A 19 13.34 1.50 -11.04
CA GLN A 19 13.11 1.39 -12.47
C GLN A 19 11.91 2.23 -12.88
N PHE A 20 11.71 2.40 -14.19
CA PHE A 20 10.58 3.11 -14.76
C PHE A 20 9.71 2.17 -15.58
N ARG A 21 8.41 2.47 -15.62
CA ARG A 21 7.45 1.80 -16.49
C ARG A 21 6.94 2.75 -17.56
N CYS A 22 6.91 2.31 -18.80
CA CYS A 22 6.28 3.06 -19.89
C CYS A 22 4.77 3.24 -19.61
N GLY A 23 4.28 4.48 -19.60
CA GLY A 23 2.85 4.78 -19.45
C GLY A 23 2.06 4.80 -20.76
N ASN A 24 2.74 4.65 -21.91
CA ASN A 24 2.12 4.74 -23.22
C ASN A 24 1.50 3.40 -23.65
N VAL A 25 0.16 3.32 -23.66
CA VAL A 25 -0.59 2.12 -24.10
C VAL A 25 -0.39 1.76 -25.57
N LYS A 26 0.03 2.71 -26.42
CA LYS A 26 0.35 2.49 -27.84
C LYS A 26 1.83 2.13 -28.08
N CYS A 27 2.61 1.91 -27.04
CA CYS A 27 4.02 1.55 -27.18
C CYS A 27 4.16 0.13 -27.75
N SER A 28 5.06 -0.07 -28.71
CA SER A 28 5.41 -1.42 -29.20
C SER A 28 6.08 -2.29 -28.12
N GLY A 29 6.64 -1.68 -27.07
CA GLY A 29 7.20 -2.34 -25.90
C GLY A 29 6.16 -2.78 -24.87
N MET A 30 4.88 -2.94 -25.24
CA MET A 30 3.86 -3.51 -24.35
C MET A 30 4.02 -5.02 -24.29
N THR A 31 4.53 -5.55 -23.17
CA THR A 31 4.83 -6.98 -22.99
C THR A 31 4.20 -7.52 -21.71
N PRO A 32 3.97 -8.84 -21.63
CA PRO A 32 3.66 -9.48 -20.36
C PRO A 32 4.77 -9.19 -19.33
N ASP A 33 4.37 -8.80 -18.11
CA ASP A 33 5.30 -8.56 -17.01
C ASP A 33 5.31 -9.76 -16.07
N LEU A 34 6.23 -10.70 -16.32
CA LEU A 34 6.30 -11.97 -15.59
C LEU A 34 6.60 -11.76 -14.10
N GLN A 35 7.46 -10.79 -13.76
CA GLN A 35 7.82 -10.53 -12.38
C GLN A 35 6.64 -9.93 -11.62
N TYR A 36 5.94 -8.94 -12.20
CA TYR A 36 4.73 -8.40 -11.61
C TYR A 36 3.65 -9.47 -11.42
N ALA A 37 3.41 -10.30 -12.43
CA ALA A 37 2.41 -11.36 -12.39
C ALA A 37 2.73 -12.43 -11.33
N ALA A 38 4.01 -12.80 -11.18
CA ALA A 38 4.45 -13.72 -10.14
C ALA A 38 4.15 -13.18 -8.73
N TYR A 39 4.38 -11.89 -8.48
CA TYR A 39 4.06 -11.25 -7.19
C TYR A 39 2.55 -11.12 -6.95
N GLN A 40 1.76 -10.93 -8.01
CA GLN A 40 0.30 -10.98 -7.91
C GLN A 40 -0.22 -12.42 -7.69
N GLY A 41 0.54 -13.43 -8.08
CA GLY A 41 0.06 -14.79 -8.21
C GLY A 41 -0.93 -14.96 -9.37
N SER A 42 -0.86 -14.10 -10.39
CA SER A 42 -1.65 -14.17 -11.63
C SER A 42 -0.85 -14.77 -12.78
N SER A 43 -1.57 -15.29 -13.77
CA SER A 43 -0.99 -15.48 -15.09
C SER A 43 -0.76 -14.10 -15.76
N PRO A 44 0.38 -13.89 -16.45
CA PRO A 44 0.74 -12.63 -17.09
C PRO A 44 -0.06 -12.41 -18.39
N LYS A 45 -1.39 -12.37 -18.31
CA LYS A 45 -2.27 -12.23 -19.48
C LYS A 45 -2.29 -10.79 -20.01
N ASP A 46 -2.24 -9.82 -19.11
CA ASP A 46 -2.29 -8.40 -19.49
C ASP A 46 -0.91 -7.87 -19.89
N LYS A 47 -0.84 -7.31 -21.09
CA LYS A 47 0.35 -6.57 -21.53
C LYS A 47 0.45 -5.28 -20.72
N LYS A 48 1.62 -5.03 -20.13
CA LYS A 48 1.94 -3.78 -19.43
C LYS A 48 3.06 -3.08 -20.17
N GLY A 49 3.21 -1.78 -19.92
CA GLY A 49 4.34 -1.04 -20.45
C GLY A 49 5.65 -1.67 -19.96
N GLN A 50 6.64 -1.73 -20.84
CA GLN A 50 8.00 -2.19 -20.53
C GLN A 50 8.53 -1.52 -19.27
N VAL A 51 9.13 -2.33 -18.40
CA VAL A 51 9.96 -1.87 -17.29
C VAL A 51 11.39 -1.72 -17.78
N PHE A 52 12.02 -0.60 -17.45
CA PHE A 52 13.39 -0.31 -17.88
C PHE A 52 14.16 0.44 -16.80
N THR A 53 15.47 0.24 -16.81
CA THR A 53 16.40 1.06 -16.01
C THR A 53 16.73 2.30 -16.84
N PRO A 54 16.62 3.52 -16.29
CA PRO A 54 16.93 4.72 -17.05
C PRO A 54 18.43 4.75 -17.38
N SER A 55 18.76 5.21 -18.58
CA SER A 55 20.15 5.50 -18.97
C SER A 55 20.65 6.77 -18.26
N SER A 56 20.85 6.69 -16.94
CA SER A 56 21.57 7.72 -16.21
C SER A 56 23.06 7.59 -16.56
N GLY A 57 23.69 8.63 -17.11
CA GLY A 57 25.15 8.64 -17.31
C GLY A 57 25.90 8.23 -16.02
N LEU A 58 27.04 7.55 -16.16
CA LEU A 58 27.87 7.01 -15.06
C LEU A 58 28.03 7.99 -13.89
N ILE A 59 28.19 9.27 -14.20
CA ILE A 59 28.26 10.41 -13.27
C ILE A 59 27.02 10.56 -12.38
N ASN A 60 25.80 10.44 -12.90
CA ASN A 60 24.57 10.57 -12.11
C ASN A 60 24.39 9.41 -11.13
N LYS A 61 24.83 8.20 -11.52
CA LYS A 61 24.81 7.01 -10.66
C LYS A 61 25.86 7.10 -9.55
N LEU A 62 27.06 7.60 -9.87
CA LEU A 62 28.14 7.85 -8.91
C LEU A 62 27.78 8.95 -7.90
N LEU A 63 27.11 10.01 -8.36
CA LEU A 63 26.63 11.12 -7.52
C LEU A 63 25.34 10.79 -6.74
N GLY A 64 24.77 9.60 -6.90
CA GLY A 64 23.55 9.19 -6.19
C GLY A 64 22.31 10.00 -6.56
N LYS A 65 22.30 10.70 -7.71
CA LYS A 65 21.16 11.52 -8.13
C LYS A 65 20.02 10.60 -8.55
N THR A 66 18.91 10.69 -7.83
CA THR A 66 17.69 9.98 -8.20
C THR A 66 16.98 10.72 -9.33
N LEU A 67 16.65 9.99 -10.40
CA LEU A 67 15.78 10.48 -11.46
C LEU A 67 14.30 10.43 -11.04
N ARG A 68 13.56 11.51 -11.28
CA ARG A 68 12.10 11.57 -11.09
C ARG A 68 11.31 11.20 -12.35
N LYS A 69 11.96 11.24 -13.51
CA LYS A 69 11.38 10.97 -14.82
C LYS A 69 12.40 10.31 -15.74
N ALA A 70 11.92 9.57 -16.73
CA ALA A 70 12.75 8.95 -17.75
C ALA A 70 11.98 8.81 -19.07
N ASN A 71 12.71 8.74 -20.19
CA ASN A 71 12.12 8.45 -21.50
C ASN A 71 12.15 6.95 -21.76
N CYS A 72 11.03 6.41 -22.25
CA CYS A 72 10.95 5.01 -22.65
C CYS A 72 11.92 4.73 -23.80
N PRO A 73 12.80 3.72 -23.70
CA PRO A 73 13.78 3.42 -24.75
C PRO A 73 13.13 3.00 -26.08
N THR A 74 11.90 2.49 -26.04
CA THR A 74 11.21 1.94 -27.21
C THR A 74 10.38 2.97 -27.96
N CYS A 75 9.68 3.87 -27.27
CA CYS A 75 8.81 4.87 -27.92
C CYS A 75 9.14 6.32 -27.57
N GLN A 76 10.23 6.57 -26.83
CA GLN A 76 10.73 7.89 -26.43
C GLN A 76 9.76 8.79 -25.64
N ARG A 77 8.61 8.26 -25.22
CA ARG A 77 7.67 9.00 -24.37
C ARG A 77 8.19 9.09 -22.95
N GLU A 78 8.05 10.28 -22.37
CA GLU A 78 8.38 10.54 -20.97
C GLU A 78 7.42 9.77 -20.04
N THR A 79 7.96 9.28 -18.93
CA THR A 79 7.19 8.64 -17.86
C THR A 79 7.72 9.06 -16.49
N PHE A 80 6.79 9.21 -15.55
CA PHE A 80 7.04 9.45 -14.12
C PHE A 80 6.76 8.20 -13.28
N LYS A 81 6.29 7.11 -13.91
CA LYS A 81 5.90 5.87 -13.24
C LYS A 81 7.14 5.11 -12.81
N ARG A 82 7.56 5.33 -11.57
CA ARG A 82 8.64 4.57 -10.93
C ARG A 82 8.09 3.26 -10.38
N VAL A 83 8.83 2.17 -10.56
CA VAL A 83 8.44 0.83 -10.09
C VAL A 83 9.51 0.23 -9.19
N CYS A 84 9.07 -0.64 -8.29
CA CYS A 84 9.97 -1.43 -7.46
C CYS A 84 10.78 -2.39 -8.34
N PRO A 85 12.13 -2.44 -8.23
CA PRO A 85 12.97 -3.32 -9.03
C PRO A 85 12.81 -4.81 -8.68
N THR A 86 12.06 -5.13 -7.61
CA THR A 86 11.85 -6.50 -7.13
C THR A 86 10.51 -7.07 -7.55
N CYS A 87 9.45 -6.26 -7.58
CA CYS A 87 8.08 -6.72 -7.84
C CYS A 87 7.37 -5.94 -8.95
N HIS A 88 8.04 -4.95 -9.54
CA HIS A 88 7.53 -4.10 -10.61
C HIS A 88 6.22 -3.33 -10.32
N TYR A 89 5.76 -3.30 -9.06
CA TYR A 89 4.65 -2.43 -8.64
C TYR A 89 5.04 -0.96 -8.73
N GLU A 90 4.10 -0.14 -9.21
CA GLU A 90 4.22 1.31 -9.23
C GLU A 90 4.31 1.85 -7.79
N LEU A 91 5.28 2.72 -7.54
CA LEU A 91 5.48 3.41 -6.28
C LEU A 91 4.97 4.84 -6.39
N GLY A 92 4.62 5.46 -5.25
CA GLY A 92 4.22 6.86 -5.22
C GLY A 92 5.27 7.79 -5.87
N TYR A 93 4.81 8.87 -6.50
CA TYR A 93 5.68 9.81 -7.24
C TYR A 93 6.78 10.46 -6.38
N ASP A 94 6.59 10.48 -5.07
CA ASP A 94 7.46 11.03 -4.03
C ASP A 94 7.99 9.95 -3.08
N ALA A 95 7.88 8.67 -3.46
CA ALA A 95 8.50 7.56 -2.73
C ALA A 95 9.98 7.87 -2.45
N GLY A 96 10.35 7.85 -1.16
CA GLY A 96 11.69 8.18 -0.67
C GLY A 96 12.06 9.67 -0.66
N GLU A 97 11.07 10.55 -0.77
CA GLU A 97 11.16 12.01 -0.60
C GLU A 97 10.45 12.50 0.67
N THR A 98 9.54 11.69 1.21
CA THR A 98 8.78 12.02 2.42
C THR A 98 9.18 11.10 3.56
N ASN A 99 8.89 11.54 4.78
CA ASN A 99 9.02 10.67 5.94
C ASN A 99 7.82 9.71 5.96
N GLU A 100 8.06 8.47 5.57
CA GLU A 100 7.03 7.46 5.35
C GLU A 100 7.00 6.47 6.51
N LYS A 101 5.85 6.38 7.19
CA LYS A 101 5.55 5.26 8.09
C LYS A 101 4.65 4.27 7.39
N MET A 102 4.82 3.00 7.71
CA MET A 102 3.98 1.93 7.18
C MET A 102 3.18 1.28 8.30
N ILE A 103 1.86 1.21 8.10
CA ILE A 103 0.95 0.52 9.01
C ILE A 103 0.24 -0.56 8.21
N ALA A 104 0.50 -1.81 8.54
CA ALA A 104 -0.16 -2.96 7.96
C ALA A 104 -1.39 -3.34 8.80
N VAL A 105 -2.57 -3.41 8.18
CA VAL A 105 -3.80 -3.90 8.82
C VAL A 105 -4.01 -5.36 8.45
N ILE A 106 -4.01 -6.24 9.44
CA ILE A 106 -4.08 -7.70 9.28
C ILE A 106 -5.15 -8.26 10.22
N GLY A 107 -5.86 -9.32 9.86
CA GLY A 107 -6.81 -9.96 10.79
C GLY A 107 -7.42 -11.26 10.27
N GLY A 108 -8.16 -11.95 11.15
CA GLY A 108 -8.81 -13.24 10.85
C GLY A 108 -9.96 -13.12 9.85
N ARG A 109 -10.41 -14.26 9.29
CA ARG A 109 -11.63 -14.27 8.45
C ARG A 109 -12.82 -13.73 9.23
N SER A 110 -13.73 -13.06 8.52
CA SER A 110 -14.98 -12.55 9.07
C SER A 110 -14.83 -11.59 10.27
N SER A 111 -13.63 -11.04 10.52
CA SER A 111 -13.40 -10.05 11.59
C SER A 111 -13.88 -8.64 11.25
N GLY A 112 -14.73 -8.49 10.22
CA GLY A 112 -15.20 -7.19 9.74
C GLY A 112 -14.13 -6.34 9.04
N LYS A 113 -13.00 -6.93 8.60
CA LYS A 113 -11.88 -6.16 8.00
C LYS A 113 -12.30 -5.34 6.80
N SER A 114 -13.01 -5.93 5.84
CA SER A 114 -13.40 -5.23 4.62
C SER A 114 -14.29 -4.04 4.97
N ILE A 115 -15.28 -4.22 5.87
CA ILE A 115 -16.14 -3.12 6.35
C ILE A 115 -15.29 -2.04 7.05
N TYR A 116 -14.44 -2.43 7.98
CA TYR A 116 -13.55 -1.51 8.70
C TYR A 116 -12.65 -0.72 7.75
N ILE A 117 -12.02 -1.40 6.78
CA ILE A 117 -11.18 -0.80 5.75
C ILE A 117 -12.00 0.18 4.92
N THR A 118 -13.18 -0.21 4.42
CA THR A 118 -14.04 0.67 3.61
C THR A 118 -14.41 1.93 4.39
N THR A 119 -14.87 1.78 5.62
CA THR A 119 -15.26 2.91 6.46
C THR A 119 -14.07 3.80 6.82
N LEU A 120 -12.91 3.21 7.15
CA LEU A 120 -11.69 3.97 7.44
C LEU A 120 -11.31 4.86 6.25
N ILE A 121 -11.26 4.29 5.05
CA ILE A 121 -10.89 5.04 3.84
C ILE A 121 -11.93 6.12 3.55
N HIS A 122 -13.22 5.78 3.63
CA HIS A 122 -14.30 6.73 3.41
C HIS A 122 -14.22 7.93 4.37
N ARG A 123 -13.94 7.70 5.65
CA ARG A 123 -13.78 8.79 6.63
C ARG A 123 -12.49 9.57 6.41
N LEU A 124 -11.40 8.91 5.99
CA LEU A 124 -10.18 9.60 5.62
C LEU A 124 -10.40 10.56 4.44
N GLU A 125 -11.12 10.12 3.40
CA GLU A 125 -11.45 10.92 2.22
C GLU A 125 -12.42 12.07 2.54
N ASN A 126 -13.43 11.83 3.40
CA ASN A 126 -14.54 12.77 3.58
C ASN A 126 -14.45 13.65 4.84
N GLU A 127 -13.80 13.19 5.90
CA GLU A 127 -13.75 13.92 7.17
C GLU A 127 -12.34 14.39 7.49
N VAL A 128 -11.38 13.48 7.47
CA VAL A 128 -10.00 13.78 7.90
C VAL A 128 -9.30 14.70 6.91
N GLY A 129 -9.46 14.46 5.60
CA GLY A 129 -8.85 15.31 4.58
C GLY A 129 -9.27 16.78 4.69
N ARG A 130 -10.55 17.03 5.00
CA ARG A 130 -11.10 18.39 5.17
C ARG A 130 -10.63 19.05 6.46
N ASN A 131 -10.58 18.30 7.55
CA ASN A 131 -10.33 18.87 8.88
C ASN A 131 -8.83 19.05 9.20
N PHE A 132 -7.93 18.29 8.55
CA PHE A 132 -6.51 18.23 8.90
C PHE A 132 -5.56 18.59 7.75
N GLN A 133 -6.06 19.19 6.65
CA GLN A 133 -5.28 19.46 5.44
C GLN A 133 -4.51 18.21 4.96
N ALA A 134 -5.17 17.05 5.05
CA ALA A 134 -4.58 15.77 4.73
C ALA A 134 -5.00 15.32 3.33
N GLY A 135 -4.06 14.83 2.53
CA GLY A 135 -4.32 14.23 1.22
C GLY A 135 -4.46 12.72 1.34
N VAL A 136 -5.46 12.14 0.69
CA VAL A 136 -5.61 10.68 0.58
C VAL A 136 -5.39 10.27 -0.87
N MET A 137 -4.44 9.37 -1.10
CA MET A 137 -4.07 8.88 -2.42
C MET A 137 -4.02 7.36 -2.44
N PHE A 138 -4.65 6.75 -3.44
CA PHE A 138 -4.47 5.32 -3.73
C PHE A 138 -3.18 5.12 -4.50
N ILE A 139 -2.38 4.15 -4.09
CA ILE A 139 -1.17 3.76 -4.83
C ILE A 139 -1.55 2.65 -5.82
N GLY A 140 -1.54 3.00 -7.11
CA GLY A 140 -1.92 2.14 -8.22
C GLY A 140 -3.42 2.19 -8.56
N ASP A 141 -3.72 2.20 -9.86
CA ASP A 141 -5.08 2.32 -10.39
C ASP A 141 -5.98 1.15 -9.95
N SER A 142 -5.42 -0.07 -9.90
CA SER A 142 -6.14 -1.27 -9.44
C SER A 142 -6.62 -1.16 -7.99
N THR A 143 -5.87 -0.48 -7.12
CA THR A 143 -6.26 -0.27 -5.72
C THR A 143 -7.48 0.63 -5.64
N ARG A 144 -7.47 1.73 -6.40
CA ARG A 144 -8.59 2.67 -6.48
C ARG A 144 -9.84 1.99 -7.02
N GLU A 145 -9.70 1.28 -8.14
CA GLU A 145 -10.82 0.60 -8.79
C GLU A 145 -11.45 -0.45 -7.87
N ARG A 146 -10.62 -1.28 -7.23
CA ARG A 146 -11.08 -2.29 -6.26
C ARG A 146 -11.84 -1.63 -5.13
N TYR A 147 -11.29 -0.61 -4.48
CA TYR A 147 -11.97 0.09 -3.39
C TYR A 147 -13.31 0.68 -3.85
N THR A 148 -13.34 1.42 -4.96
CA THR A 148 -14.56 2.07 -5.43
C THR A 148 -15.66 1.06 -5.76
N LYS A 149 -15.37 0.11 -6.65
CA LYS A 149 -16.39 -0.79 -7.22
C LYS A 149 -16.82 -1.92 -6.28
N THR A 150 -15.87 -2.46 -5.50
CA THR A 150 -16.12 -3.68 -4.71
C THR A 150 -16.39 -3.40 -3.24
N MET A 151 -16.09 -2.19 -2.76
CA MET A 151 -16.18 -1.85 -1.34
C MET A 151 -17.05 -0.62 -1.07
N LYS A 152 -16.69 0.53 -1.64
CA LYS A 152 -17.39 1.80 -1.38
C LYS A 152 -18.80 1.79 -1.95
N GLU A 153 -18.95 1.51 -3.25
CA GLU A 153 -20.26 1.53 -3.92
C GLU A 153 -21.25 0.56 -3.27
N PRO A 154 -20.91 -0.71 -2.98
CA PRO A 154 -21.82 -1.60 -2.27
C PRO A 154 -22.21 -1.07 -0.89
N LEU A 155 -21.24 -0.64 -0.08
CA LEU A 155 -21.48 -0.30 1.33
C LEU A 155 -22.22 1.03 1.52
N PHE A 156 -21.79 2.08 0.82
CA PHE A 156 -22.27 3.44 1.05
C PHE A 156 -23.35 3.88 0.06
N ASP A 157 -23.24 3.47 -1.20
CA ASP A 157 -24.16 3.93 -2.25
C ASP A 157 -25.38 2.99 -2.35
N LYS A 158 -25.13 1.68 -2.36
CA LYS A 158 -26.17 0.64 -2.46
C LYS A 158 -26.70 0.15 -1.10
N LYS A 159 -26.01 0.48 0.00
CA LYS A 159 -26.33 0.04 1.38
C LYS A 159 -26.44 -1.49 1.52
N ASP A 160 -25.56 -2.20 0.81
CA ASP A 160 -25.49 -3.66 0.76
C ASP A 160 -24.35 -4.20 1.65
N ILE A 161 -24.45 -5.47 2.03
CA ILE A 161 -23.42 -6.16 2.80
C ILE A 161 -22.26 -6.52 1.87
N LEU A 162 -21.03 -6.19 2.29
CA LEU A 162 -19.83 -6.63 1.57
C LEU A 162 -19.77 -8.16 1.55
N LYS A 163 -19.68 -8.73 0.35
CA LYS A 163 -19.56 -10.18 0.17
C LYS A 163 -18.32 -10.70 0.94
N PRO A 164 -18.40 -11.85 1.61
CA PRO A 164 -17.27 -12.42 2.33
C PRO A 164 -16.04 -12.54 1.42
N THR A 165 -14.88 -12.14 1.94
CA THR A 165 -13.61 -12.21 1.20
C THR A 165 -13.29 -13.66 0.81
N ILE A 166 -13.35 -13.96 -0.50
CA ILE A 166 -13.06 -15.29 -1.06
C ILE A 166 -11.58 -15.63 -0.81
N ARG A 167 -11.26 -16.90 -0.54
CA ARG A 167 -9.91 -17.37 -0.17
C ARG A 167 -8.80 -16.83 -1.08
N ALA A 168 -7.62 -16.56 -0.53
CA ALA A 168 -6.41 -16.20 -1.28
C ALA A 168 -5.97 -17.30 -2.27
N ALA A 169 -6.36 -18.56 -2.01
CA ALA A 169 -6.09 -19.68 -2.91
C ALA A 169 -6.86 -19.62 -4.24
N SER A 170 -7.95 -18.84 -4.34
CA SER A 170 -8.87 -18.86 -5.48
C SER A 170 -9.07 -17.51 -6.17
N ASN A 171 -8.41 -16.43 -5.73
CA ASN A 171 -8.45 -15.15 -6.43
C ASN A 171 -7.12 -14.38 -6.28
N VAL A 172 -6.56 -13.92 -7.40
CA VAL A 172 -5.34 -13.12 -7.49
C VAL A 172 -5.51 -11.78 -6.77
N GLU A 173 -6.70 -11.19 -6.85
CA GLU A 173 -7.00 -9.87 -6.29
C GLU A 173 -6.89 -9.84 -4.77
N THR A 174 -7.15 -10.96 -4.08
CA THR A 174 -7.07 -10.99 -2.62
C THR A 174 -5.64 -11.01 -2.11
N LYS A 175 -4.64 -11.51 -2.86
CA LYS A 175 -3.23 -11.54 -2.43
C LYS A 175 -2.53 -10.18 -2.44
N THR A 176 -2.98 -9.26 -3.29
CA THR A 176 -2.36 -7.94 -3.41
C THR A 176 -2.90 -7.01 -2.33
N PRO A 177 -2.06 -6.41 -1.46
CA PRO A 177 -2.53 -5.45 -0.48
C PRO A 177 -3.03 -4.19 -1.16
N MET A 178 -4.09 -3.60 -0.61
CA MET A 178 -4.48 -2.25 -0.99
C MET A 178 -3.57 -1.25 -0.27
N VAL A 179 -2.95 -0.36 -1.02
CA VAL A 179 -2.03 0.64 -0.46
C VAL A 179 -2.64 2.02 -0.60
N ILE A 180 -2.85 2.66 0.54
CA ILE A 180 -3.41 4.00 0.62
C ILE A 180 -2.41 4.88 1.35
N ARG A 181 -2.18 6.05 0.80
CA ARG A 181 -1.22 7.00 1.31
C ARG A 181 -1.96 8.21 1.84
N VAL A 182 -1.77 8.47 3.12
CA VAL A 182 -2.27 9.67 3.78
C VAL A 182 -1.10 10.63 3.95
N THR A 183 -1.15 11.77 3.26
CA THR A 183 -0.15 12.84 3.36
C THR A 183 -0.68 13.95 4.25
N PHE A 184 0.19 14.53 5.08
CA PHE A 184 -0.18 15.63 5.96
C PHE A 184 1.05 16.46 6.30
N ASN A 185 0.85 17.74 6.59
CA ASN A 185 1.92 18.66 6.97
C ASN A 185 2.02 18.76 8.49
N VAL A 186 3.22 18.54 9.03
CA VAL A 186 3.55 18.77 10.44
C VAL A 186 4.76 19.67 10.50
N LYS A 187 4.64 20.85 11.14
CA LYS A 187 5.74 21.83 11.28
C LYS A 187 6.45 22.12 9.94
N ASN A 188 5.67 22.40 8.88
CA ASN A 188 6.15 22.63 7.51
C ASN A 188 6.94 21.47 6.87
N LYS A 189 6.82 20.25 7.40
CA LYS A 189 7.35 19.04 6.78
C LYS A 189 6.21 18.17 6.26
N LEU A 190 6.32 17.74 5.00
CA LEU A 190 5.41 16.77 4.41
C LEU A 190 5.70 15.38 4.97
N ASN A 191 4.72 14.81 5.66
CA ASN A 191 4.77 13.46 6.19
C ASN A 191 3.78 12.59 5.45
N ALA A 192 4.05 11.30 5.40
CA ALA A 192 3.17 10.33 4.79
C ALA A 192 3.04 9.08 5.64
N VAL A 193 1.84 8.53 5.67
CA VAL A 193 1.57 7.21 6.21
C VAL A 193 1.02 6.35 5.10
N ASN A 194 1.76 5.28 4.76
CA ASN A 194 1.31 4.23 3.87
C ASN A 194 0.53 3.21 4.70
N LEU A 195 -0.79 3.22 4.57
CA LEU A 195 -1.68 2.19 5.08
C LEU A 195 -1.69 1.02 4.10
N VAL A 196 -1.16 -0.12 4.53
CA VAL A 196 -1.11 -1.36 3.74
C VAL A 196 -2.19 -2.29 4.27
N LEU A 197 -3.25 -2.47 3.50
CA LEU A 197 -4.48 -3.10 3.95
C LEU A 197 -4.56 -4.51 3.37
N PHE A 198 -4.37 -5.52 4.22
CA PHE A 198 -4.48 -6.91 3.84
C PHE A 198 -5.91 -7.39 4.07
N ASP A 199 -6.65 -7.49 2.97
CA ASP A 199 -7.94 -8.17 2.97
C ASP A 199 -7.75 -9.67 2.61
N THR A 200 -6.92 -10.35 3.40
CA THR A 200 -6.75 -11.81 3.38
C THR A 200 -6.94 -12.37 4.78
N ALA A 201 -7.12 -13.70 4.88
CA ALA A 201 -7.03 -14.37 6.17
C ALA A 201 -5.59 -14.26 6.68
N GLY A 202 -5.40 -13.91 7.96
CA GLY A 202 -4.06 -13.79 8.54
C GLY A 202 -3.20 -15.06 8.38
N GLU A 203 -3.81 -16.24 8.32
CA GLU A 203 -3.12 -17.52 8.06
C GLU A 203 -2.44 -17.59 6.68
N ASP A 204 -3.00 -16.92 5.67
CA ASP A 204 -2.48 -16.90 4.29
C ASP A 204 -1.31 -15.91 4.10
N THR A 205 -0.86 -15.25 5.18
CA THR A 205 0.03 -14.07 5.11
C THR A 205 1.36 -14.29 5.85
N THR A 206 1.76 -15.52 6.20
CA THR A 206 2.88 -15.79 7.12
C THR A 206 4.24 -15.18 6.69
N GLN A 207 4.67 -15.36 5.44
CA GLN A 207 5.92 -14.74 4.95
C GLN A 207 5.82 -13.21 4.86
N ALA A 208 4.65 -12.69 4.49
CA ALA A 208 4.42 -11.25 4.49
C ALA A 208 4.43 -10.70 5.92
N LYS A 209 3.82 -11.38 6.90
CA LYS A 209 3.83 -11.01 8.31
C LYS A 209 5.23 -10.89 8.89
N GLU A 210 6.13 -11.79 8.54
CA GLU A 210 7.52 -11.75 8.99
C GLU A 210 8.26 -10.52 8.43
N LYS A 211 8.12 -10.25 7.14
CA LYS A 211 8.71 -9.04 6.53
C LYS A 211 8.08 -7.76 7.07
N ILE A 212 6.76 -7.76 7.27
CA ILE A 212 6.01 -6.64 7.84
C ILE A 212 6.47 -6.39 9.28
N SER A 213 6.52 -7.40 10.15
CA SER A 213 6.90 -7.24 11.55
C SER A 213 8.31 -6.67 11.72
N ALA A 214 9.20 -6.98 10.77
CA ALA A 214 10.56 -6.45 10.73
C ALA A 214 10.67 -5.01 10.20
N THR A 215 9.65 -4.49 9.47
CA THR A 215 9.79 -3.25 8.69
C THR A 215 8.65 -2.24 8.82
N ALA A 216 7.52 -2.62 9.42
CA ALA A 216 6.29 -1.85 9.51
C ALA A 216 5.56 -2.11 10.83
N SER A 217 4.71 -1.16 11.24
CA SER A 217 3.81 -1.36 12.38
C SER A 217 2.62 -2.23 11.96
N MET A 218 2.22 -3.18 12.79
CA MET A 218 1.06 -4.05 12.53
C MET A 218 -0.12 -3.70 13.42
N LEU A 219 -1.29 -3.54 12.81
CA LEU A 219 -2.57 -3.45 13.48
C LEU A 219 -3.35 -4.75 13.23
N TYR A 220 -3.61 -5.50 14.31
CA TYR A 220 -4.38 -6.73 14.24
C TYR A 220 -5.87 -6.49 14.55
N LEU A 221 -6.74 -6.86 13.61
CA LEU A 221 -8.19 -6.89 13.81
C LEU A 221 -8.61 -8.30 14.23
N TYR A 222 -8.98 -8.46 15.51
CA TYR A 222 -9.48 -9.72 16.06
C TYR A 222 -11.01 -9.78 15.99
N HIS A 223 -11.53 -10.94 15.59
CA HIS A 223 -12.97 -11.21 15.73
C HIS A 223 -13.25 -11.61 17.19
N PRO A 224 -14.23 -11.00 17.87
CA PRO A 224 -14.46 -11.20 19.30
C PRO A 224 -14.78 -12.65 19.69
N LYS A 225 -15.29 -13.48 18.77
CA LYS A 225 -15.59 -14.90 19.07
C LYS A 225 -14.36 -15.82 19.16
N ASN A 226 -13.19 -15.40 18.68
CA ASN A 226 -11.99 -16.27 18.57
C ASN A 226 -10.75 -15.71 19.30
N ALA A 227 -10.92 -14.84 20.29
CA ALA A 227 -9.80 -14.34 21.08
C ALA A 227 -9.67 -15.16 22.38
N PRO A 228 -8.79 -16.19 22.44
CA PRO A 228 -8.30 -16.62 23.74
C PRO A 228 -7.45 -15.49 24.32
N PHE A 229 -7.78 -15.09 25.54
CA PHE A 229 -7.15 -14.00 26.28
C PHE A 229 -5.71 -14.38 26.65
N TYR A 230 -4.77 -14.29 25.71
CA TYR A 230 -3.35 -14.50 25.99
C TYR A 230 -2.65 -13.16 26.20
N GLY A 231 -2.31 -12.92 27.47
CA GLY A 231 -1.41 -11.85 27.89
C GLY A 231 -0.01 -12.00 27.29
N LYS A 232 0.65 -10.86 27.12
CA LYS A 232 1.98 -10.60 26.50
C LYS A 232 1.97 -10.46 24.97
N ILE A 233 1.56 -9.29 24.50
CA ILE A 233 2.09 -8.69 23.26
C ILE A 233 2.78 -7.37 23.64
N ALA A 234 3.93 -7.16 23.02
CA ALA A 234 5.02 -6.25 23.37
C ALA A 234 4.64 -4.85 23.91
N THR A 235 5.51 -4.39 24.80
CA THR A 235 5.45 -3.29 25.78
C THR A 235 5.15 -1.86 25.27
N ASN A 236 4.78 -1.66 24.01
CA ASN A 236 4.53 -0.33 23.44
C ASN A 236 3.04 0.04 23.28
N PHE A 237 2.11 -0.84 23.67
CA PHE A 237 0.67 -0.61 23.55
C PHE A 237 -0.04 -0.18 24.84
N LYS A 238 0.69 0.09 25.93
CA LYS A 238 0.11 0.35 27.27
C LYS A 238 -0.57 1.74 27.43
N TYR A 239 -0.74 2.53 26.37
CA TYR A 239 -1.30 3.88 26.45
C TYR A 239 -2.63 4.09 25.74
N ILE A 240 -3.27 3.04 25.24
CA ILE A 240 -4.62 3.11 24.69
C ILE A 240 -5.42 2.03 25.40
N LEU A 241 -6.57 2.41 25.96
CA LEU A 241 -7.47 1.61 26.81
C LEU A 241 -7.20 1.75 28.30
N ASN A 242 -7.53 2.91 28.85
CA ASN A 242 -8.11 2.92 30.18
C ASN A 242 -9.39 3.77 30.18
N LYS A 243 -10.41 3.24 30.85
CA LYS A 243 -11.79 3.70 30.99
C LYS A 243 -12.74 3.32 29.85
N GLY A 244 -13.46 2.23 30.11
CA GLY A 244 -14.54 1.74 29.28
C GLY A 244 -15.65 2.78 29.10
N LEU A 245 -16.00 2.98 27.84
CA LEU A 245 -17.37 3.04 27.35
C LEU A 245 -17.29 2.81 25.84
N MET A 246 -18.22 2.01 25.29
CA MET A 246 -18.40 1.83 23.86
C MET A 246 -18.51 3.19 23.18
N LEU A 247 -17.47 3.60 22.44
CA LEU A 247 -17.52 4.55 21.33
C LEU A 247 -16.17 4.46 20.61
N TRP A 248 -16.22 4.13 19.32
CA TRP A 248 -15.07 3.99 18.43
C TRP A 248 -14.38 5.35 18.23
N GLN A 249 -13.55 5.77 19.18
CA GLN A 249 -12.71 6.94 19.04
C GLN A 249 -11.36 6.51 18.46
N PHE A 250 -11.20 6.70 17.16
CA PHE A 250 -9.91 6.63 16.48
C PHE A 250 -8.99 7.72 17.02
N SER A 251 -8.24 7.42 18.07
CA SER A 251 -7.03 8.17 18.39
C SER A 251 -5.85 7.42 17.78
N ILE A 252 -5.59 7.65 16.49
CA ILE A 252 -4.29 7.33 15.92
C ILE A 252 -3.33 8.37 16.49
N SER A 253 -2.82 8.13 17.69
CA SER A 253 -1.68 8.86 18.21
C SER A 253 -0.45 8.42 17.42
N LEU A 254 -0.32 8.95 16.19
CA LEU A 254 0.94 8.98 15.47
C LEU A 254 1.84 9.90 16.28
N LYS A 255 2.52 9.35 17.30
CA LYS A 255 3.62 10.05 17.95
C LYS A 255 4.66 10.38 16.88
N TRP A 256 4.57 11.61 16.41
CA TRP A 256 5.63 12.38 15.77
C TRP A 256 6.27 13.33 16.79
N LEU A 257 6.16 12.97 18.07
CA LEU A 257 6.77 13.64 19.21
C LEU A 257 7.89 12.74 19.73
#